data_AF-A0A6I2RK67-F1
#
_entry.id   AF-A0A6I2RK67-F1
#
_cell.length_a   1.000
_cell.length_b   1.000
_cell.length_c   1.000
_cell.angle_alpha   90.00
_cell.angle_beta   90.00
_cell.angle_gamma   90.00
#
_symmetry.space_group_name_H-M   'P 1'
#
loop_
_entity.id
_entity.type
_entity.pdbx_description
1 polymer ?
#
loop_
_entity_poly.entity_id
_entity_poly.type
_entity_poly.pdbx_seq_one_letter_code
_entity_poly.pdbx_strand_id
1 'polypeptide(L)'
;MKYSKSNPPMTCMMTQSTCYKGTKKMTVKGVLWHSTGANNPTLKRYVQPDDGAPDRAELLSKLGTNANKNDWNHIDTQAGLNAWIGKLADGSVAAVQTMPWDFRPWGCGSGSKGSCNSGWIQFEICEDALTDADYFAAVYQEACELTAYLCTLYGIDPKGTADCSGVTVPTILCHADSHKLKLGSNHADVTHWFPKFGKSMETARDDVAALMSGSTAPGTEDKTAIMGKAQATASQMAAFCLSKNASPQLPSCTVEELARMFIEEGEAEGVRGDVAFAQSLHETGYFKFGGIVLPSQNNYAGIGALNGNATGQAASFPDPRTGVRAQIQHLKAYASTEALVNACVDPRFSLVARGVAPYVEWLGAADNPQGRGWAVPGAGYGANIVKLLGQILAFQDPGDGYPEGTPDWQKAGFEALVERGIINSPDVWKAKFDQPIKVGEILAIIGRM
;
A
#
# COMPACT_ATOMS: atom_id res chain seq x y z
N MET A 1 -5.07 -6.95 -4.80
CA MET A 1 -4.16 -7.92 -4.16
C MET A 1 -3.98 -7.58 -2.68
N LYS A 2 -4.00 -8.58 -1.79
CA LYS A 2 -3.79 -8.49 -0.33
C LYS A 2 -2.33 -8.21 0.04
N TYR A 3 -1.40 -8.87 -0.65
CA TYR A 3 0.02 -8.83 -0.36
C TYR A 3 0.81 -7.95 -1.33
N SER A 4 1.86 -7.31 -0.84
CA SER A 4 2.78 -6.47 -1.61
C SER A 4 4.17 -6.51 -0.98
N LYS A 5 5.16 -5.86 -1.61
CA LYS A 5 6.50 -5.73 -1.01
C LYS A 5 6.47 -4.99 0.35
N SER A 6 5.56 -4.04 0.52
CA SER A 6 5.35 -3.29 1.78
C SER A 6 4.40 -3.98 2.75
N ASN A 7 3.59 -4.95 2.28
CA ASN A 7 2.69 -5.75 3.10
C ASN A 7 2.86 -7.26 2.77
N PRO A 8 3.97 -7.90 3.22
CA PRO A 8 4.19 -9.31 2.96
C PRO A 8 3.26 -10.21 3.81
N PRO A 9 3.11 -11.49 3.46
CA PRO A 9 2.43 -12.45 4.32
C PRO A 9 3.10 -12.58 5.69
N MET A 10 2.33 -13.10 6.66
CA MET A 10 2.86 -13.40 7.99
C MET A 10 4.07 -14.34 7.85
N THR A 11 5.10 -14.11 8.65
CA THR A 11 6.30 -14.94 8.64
C THR A 11 6.42 -15.73 9.93
N CYS A 12 6.68 -17.02 9.81
CA CYS A 12 7.03 -17.92 10.90
C CYS A 12 8.09 -18.87 10.37
N MET A 13 9.33 -18.38 10.24
CA MET A 13 10.42 -19.19 9.68
C MET A 13 10.64 -20.45 10.52
N MET A 14 10.74 -21.58 9.84
CA MET A 14 10.95 -22.90 10.42
C MET A 14 12.40 -23.32 10.23
N THR A 15 13.33 -22.59 10.84
CA THR A 15 14.77 -22.85 10.61
C THR A 15 15.25 -24.14 11.25
N GLN A 16 14.46 -24.71 12.17
CA GLN A 16 14.74 -25.99 12.81
C GLN A 16 14.27 -27.21 12.00
N SER A 17 13.41 -27.03 11.01
CA SER A 17 12.92 -28.13 10.16
C SER A 17 14.05 -28.85 9.41
N THR A 18 13.85 -30.15 9.15
CA THR A 18 14.82 -30.97 8.40
C THR A 18 15.09 -30.40 7.00
N CYS A 19 14.04 -29.91 6.33
CA CYS A 19 14.16 -29.31 5.01
C CYS A 19 15.01 -28.03 5.06
N TYR A 20 14.72 -27.10 5.98
CA TYR A 20 15.47 -25.84 6.07
C TYR A 20 16.96 -26.07 6.28
N LYS A 21 17.32 -27.01 7.16
CA LYS A 21 18.71 -27.37 7.46
C LYS A 21 19.43 -28.06 6.30
N GLY A 22 18.71 -28.83 5.49
CA GLY A 22 19.29 -29.65 4.42
C GLY A 22 19.15 -29.07 3.02
N THR A 23 18.40 -27.98 2.85
CA THR A 23 18.09 -27.44 1.53
C THR A 23 19.14 -26.46 1.02
N LYS A 24 18.92 -25.96 -0.20
CA LYS A 24 19.76 -24.99 -0.90
C LYS A 24 18.89 -23.98 -1.64
N LYS A 25 19.50 -22.91 -2.14
CA LYS A 25 18.80 -21.95 -3.00
C LYS A 25 18.44 -22.54 -4.37
N MET A 26 17.36 -22.04 -4.95
CA MET A 26 16.90 -22.31 -6.31
C MET A 26 16.63 -21.00 -7.06
N THR A 27 16.69 -21.04 -8.38
CA THR A 27 16.13 -19.96 -9.21
C THR A 27 14.62 -20.14 -9.28
N VAL A 28 13.86 -19.15 -8.81
CA VAL A 28 12.40 -19.17 -8.86
C VAL A 28 11.92 -19.03 -10.31
N LYS A 29 11.04 -19.94 -10.71
CA LYS A 29 10.42 -20.05 -12.03
C LYS A 29 8.89 -20.04 -11.97
N GLY A 30 8.32 -20.36 -10.81
CA GLY A 30 6.89 -20.58 -10.67
C GLY A 30 6.44 -20.86 -9.24
N VAL A 31 5.16 -21.20 -9.09
CA VAL A 31 4.51 -21.57 -7.82
C VAL A 31 3.75 -22.90 -7.99
N LEU A 32 3.95 -23.84 -7.08
CA LEU A 32 3.32 -25.16 -7.11
C LEU A 32 2.46 -25.36 -5.84
N TRP A 33 1.16 -25.55 -6.07
CA TRP A 33 0.13 -25.63 -5.04
C TRP A 33 -0.06 -27.07 -4.57
N HIS A 34 -0.11 -27.24 -3.25
CA HIS A 34 -0.48 -28.50 -2.60
C HIS A 34 -1.72 -28.31 -1.72
N SER A 35 -2.34 -29.43 -1.35
CA SER A 35 -3.25 -29.47 -0.20
C SER A 35 -2.96 -30.70 0.67
N THR A 36 -3.15 -30.54 1.98
CA THR A 36 -2.51 -31.40 2.99
C THR A 36 -2.95 -32.87 2.99
N GLY A 37 -4.02 -33.22 2.27
CA GLY A 37 -4.60 -34.57 2.25
C GLY A 37 -5.14 -35.03 3.60
N ALA A 38 -5.35 -34.11 4.55
CA ALA A 38 -5.77 -34.42 5.91
C ALA A 38 -6.82 -33.40 6.39
N ASN A 39 -7.92 -33.90 6.96
CA ASN A 39 -8.96 -33.07 7.57
C ASN A 39 -8.44 -32.38 8.84
N ASN A 40 -7.67 -31.32 8.65
CA ASN A 40 -7.15 -30.45 9.68
C ASN A 40 -6.96 -29.04 9.11
N PRO A 41 -7.96 -28.16 9.26
CA PRO A 41 -7.93 -26.85 8.63
C PRO A 41 -7.00 -25.86 9.36
N THR A 42 -6.28 -26.27 10.42
CA THR A 42 -5.59 -25.33 11.32
C THR A 42 -4.09 -25.30 11.10
N LEU A 43 -3.52 -24.09 11.01
CA LEU A 43 -2.08 -23.89 10.82
C LEU A 43 -1.25 -24.45 11.97
N LYS A 44 -1.73 -24.38 13.23
CA LYS A 44 -1.02 -24.92 14.41
C LYS A 44 -0.60 -26.39 14.27
N ARG A 45 -1.29 -27.18 13.42
CA ARG A 45 -0.92 -28.59 13.22
C ARG A 45 0.45 -28.74 12.57
N TYR A 46 0.82 -27.79 11.71
CA TYR A 46 1.98 -27.87 10.83
C TYR A 46 3.00 -26.77 11.11
N VAL A 47 2.51 -25.58 11.47
CA VAL A 47 3.28 -24.35 11.61
C VAL A 47 3.50 -23.96 13.06
N GLN A 48 4.75 -24.02 13.52
CA GLN A 48 5.18 -23.50 14.81
C GLN A 48 6.51 -22.74 14.67
N PRO A 49 6.72 -21.67 15.46
CA PRO A 49 7.96 -20.88 15.45
C PRO A 49 9.16 -21.67 15.95
N ASP A 50 10.36 -21.19 15.64
CA ASP A 50 11.59 -21.70 16.24
C ASP A 50 11.58 -21.52 17.77
N ASP A 51 12.26 -22.42 18.49
CA ASP A 51 12.28 -22.42 19.96
C ASP A 51 12.86 -21.12 20.53
N GLY A 52 13.84 -20.55 19.85
CA GLY A 52 14.51 -19.29 20.23
C GLY A 52 13.97 -18.04 19.52
N ALA A 53 12.85 -18.10 18.81
CA ALA A 53 12.33 -16.94 18.08
C ALA A 53 11.95 -15.80 19.06
N PRO A 54 12.39 -14.55 18.82
CA PRO A 54 12.11 -13.43 19.74
C PRO A 54 10.62 -13.08 19.82
N ASP A 55 9.87 -13.34 18.75
CA ASP A 55 8.43 -13.13 18.58
C ASP A 55 7.62 -14.41 18.81
N ARG A 56 8.23 -15.47 19.37
CA ARG A 56 7.60 -16.79 19.57
C ARG A 56 6.23 -16.73 20.24
N ALA A 57 6.10 -15.93 21.31
CA ALA A 57 4.85 -15.80 22.06
C ALA A 57 3.74 -15.16 21.21
N GLU A 58 4.07 -14.17 20.38
CA GLU A 58 3.14 -13.51 19.47
C GLU A 58 2.73 -14.46 18.33
N LEU A 59 3.68 -15.18 17.75
CA LEU A 59 3.39 -16.16 16.71
C LEU A 59 2.49 -17.29 17.23
N LEU A 60 2.72 -17.76 18.47
CA LEU A 60 1.86 -18.78 19.09
C LEU A 60 0.46 -18.27 19.44
N SER A 61 0.29 -16.98 19.76
CA SER A 61 -1.04 -16.42 20.01
C SER A 61 -1.87 -16.37 18.72
N LYS A 62 -1.23 -16.11 17.57
CA LYS A 62 -1.86 -16.08 16.24
C LYS A 62 -2.09 -17.48 15.68
N LEU A 63 -1.08 -18.36 15.71
CA LEU A 63 -1.14 -19.69 15.11
C LEU A 63 -1.92 -20.68 15.99
N GLY A 64 -1.79 -20.55 17.31
CA GLY A 64 -2.13 -21.57 18.28
C GLY A 64 -0.96 -22.52 18.55
N THR A 65 -1.04 -23.26 19.65
CA THR A 65 0.01 -24.21 20.06
C THR A 65 -0.26 -25.63 19.55
N ASN A 66 0.77 -26.28 19.02
CA ASN A 66 0.73 -27.70 18.68
C ASN A 66 0.93 -28.55 19.95
N ALA A 67 -0.17 -29.08 20.52
CA ALA A 67 -0.10 -29.90 21.73
C ALA A 67 0.65 -31.24 21.53
N ASN A 68 0.66 -31.76 20.30
CA ASN A 68 1.25 -33.06 19.97
C ASN A 68 2.76 -32.98 19.69
N LYS A 69 3.34 -31.77 19.63
CA LYS A 69 4.76 -31.51 19.34
C LYS A 69 5.26 -32.25 18.10
N ASN A 70 4.41 -32.32 17.08
CA ASN A 70 4.70 -33.00 15.83
C ASN A 70 4.44 -32.12 14.61
N ASP A 71 4.63 -30.81 14.78
CA ASP A 71 4.71 -29.85 13.68
C ASP A 71 6.02 -30.02 12.90
N TRP A 72 6.08 -29.46 11.69
CA TRP A 72 7.18 -29.72 10.77
C TRP A 72 8.48 -28.99 11.11
N ASN A 73 8.46 -28.09 12.10
CA ASN A 73 9.67 -27.42 12.56
C ASN A 73 10.43 -28.24 13.62
N HIS A 74 9.74 -29.15 14.32
CA HIS A 74 10.28 -29.88 15.47
C HIS A 74 10.35 -31.41 15.28
N ILE A 75 10.10 -31.91 14.07
CA ILE A 75 10.22 -33.34 13.75
C ILE A 75 11.16 -33.57 12.57
N ASP A 76 11.70 -34.79 12.52
CA ASP A 76 12.42 -35.26 11.35
C ASP A 76 11.46 -35.71 10.26
N THR A 77 11.44 -34.98 9.15
CA THR A 77 10.60 -35.30 7.98
C THR A 77 11.34 -35.02 6.67
N GLN A 78 11.14 -35.86 5.66
CA GLN A 78 11.70 -35.67 4.32
C GLN A 78 10.79 -34.79 3.45
N ALA A 79 10.23 -33.74 4.04
CA ALA A 79 9.34 -32.78 3.41
C ALA A 79 9.56 -31.38 3.99
N GLY A 80 9.17 -30.34 3.23
CA GLY A 80 9.23 -28.96 3.71
C GLY A 80 8.94 -27.95 2.60
N LEU A 81 8.27 -26.86 2.96
CA LEU A 81 7.62 -25.95 2.04
C LEU A 81 7.92 -24.51 2.35
N ASN A 82 7.78 -23.63 1.37
CA ASN A 82 8.05 -22.22 1.54
C ASN A 82 6.94 -21.51 2.33
N ALA A 83 5.68 -21.98 2.22
CA ALA A 83 4.56 -21.41 2.96
C ALA A 83 3.45 -22.42 3.26
N TRP A 84 2.50 -22.01 4.10
CA TRP A 84 1.29 -22.73 4.47
C TRP A 84 0.09 -21.80 4.49
N ILE A 85 -1.09 -22.32 4.17
CA ILE A 85 -2.37 -21.59 4.20
C ILE A 85 -3.37 -22.38 5.04
N GLY A 86 -4.08 -21.72 5.95
CA GLY A 86 -5.09 -22.35 6.78
C GLY A 86 -5.63 -21.43 7.89
N LYS A 87 -6.40 -21.99 8.82
CA LYS A 87 -6.99 -21.26 9.95
C LYS A 87 -5.93 -20.90 11.00
N LEU A 88 -5.96 -19.64 11.43
CA LEU A 88 -5.34 -19.12 12.64
C LEU A 88 -6.14 -19.51 13.89
N ALA A 89 -5.61 -19.19 15.07
CA ALA A 89 -6.23 -19.49 16.36
C ALA A 89 -7.60 -18.80 16.54
N ASP A 90 -7.80 -17.64 15.91
CA ASP A 90 -9.06 -16.90 15.91
C ASP A 90 -10.07 -17.41 14.85
N GLY A 91 -9.69 -18.41 14.06
CA GLY A 91 -10.50 -19.01 13.00
C GLY A 91 -10.40 -18.32 11.65
N SER A 92 -9.73 -17.17 11.54
CA SER A 92 -9.47 -16.49 10.26
C SER A 92 -8.46 -17.27 9.41
N VAL A 93 -8.48 -17.06 8.09
CA VAL A 93 -7.53 -17.72 7.15
C VAL A 93 -6.34 -16.81 6.86
N ALA A 94 -5.14 -17.39 6.85
CA ALA A 94 -3.92 -16.67 6.50
C ALA A 94 -2.91 -17.55 5.75
N ALA A 95 -2.10 -16.92 4.91
CA ALA A 95 -0.84 -17.45 4.43
C ALA A 95 0.32 -17.13 5.39
N VAL A 96 1.17 -18.13 5.63
CA VAL A 96 2.34 -18.04 6.51
C VAL A 96 3.59 -18.50 5.76
N GLN A 97 4.54 -17.60 5.57
CA GLN A 97 5.86 -17.92 5.06
C GLN A 97 6.66 -18.68 6.12
N THR A 98 7.23 -19.82 5.74
CA THR A 98 7.98 -20.72 6.63
C THR A 98 9.41 -21.02 6.17
N MET A 99 9.74 -20.69 4.92
CA MET A 99 11.13 -20.62 4.42
C MET A 99 11.30 -19.43 3.47
N PRO A 100 12.53 -18.96 3.22
CA PRO A 100 12.80 -18.02 2.14
C PRO A 100 12.21 -18.50 0.81
N TRP A 101 11.68 -17.57 0.01
CA TRP A 101 11.04 -17.90 -1.26
C TRP A 101 12.01 -18.52 -2.28
N ASP A 102 13.31 -18.20 -2.18
CA ASP A 102 14.36 -18.78 -3.03
C ASP A 102 14.96 -20.07 -2.46
N PHE A 103 14.46 -20.60 -1.34
CA PHE A 103 14.88 -21.91 -0.83
C PHE A 103 14.13 -23.03 -1.55
N ARG A 104 14.86 -24.07 -1.94
CA ARG A 104 14.33 -25.24 -2.63
C ARG A 104 13.41 -26.04 -1.69
N PRO A 105 12.09 -26.13 -1.93
CA PRO A 105 11.23 -26.96 -1.10
C PRO A 105 11.49 -28.46 -1.35
N TRP A 106 11.06 -29.30 -0.41
CA TRP A 106 11.00 -30.76 -0.53
C TRP A 106 9.54 -31.21 -0.60
N GLY A 107 8.71 -30.57 -1.43
CA GLY A 107 7.25 -30.78 -1.41
C GLY A 107 6.72 -31.78 -2.44
N CYS A 108 7.18 -31.72 -3.69
CA CYS A 108 6.61 -32.54 -4.77
C CYS A 108 7.41 -33.83 -5.07
N GLY A 109 8.47 -34.11 -4.31
CA GLY A 109 9.39 -35.21 -4.63
C GLY A 109 10.05 -35.09 -6.01
N SER A 110 10.50 -36.21 -6.57
CA SER A 110 11.10 -36.30 -7.90
C SER A 110 10.37 -37.34 -8.75
N GLY A 111 10.26 -37.08 -10.05
CA GLY A 111 9.81 -38.05 -11.05
C GLY A 111 10.91 -38.43 -12.03
N SER A 112 10.58 -39.25 -13.02
CA SER A 112 11.56 -39.78 -13.98
C SER A 112 12.17 -38.74 -14.93
N LYS A 113 11.66 -37.50 -14.94
CA LYS A 113 12.17 -36.39 -15.77
C LYS A 113 12.81 -35.26 -14.95
N GLY A 114 12.92 -35.42 -13.62
CA GLY A 114 13.45 -34.37 -12.74
C GLY A 114 12.48 -34.03 -11.62
N SER A 115 12.53 -32.78 -11.15
CA SER A 115 11.75 -32.34 -9.99
C SER A 115 11.38 -30.87 -10.02
N CYS A 116 10.09 -30.54 -9.88
CA CYS A 116 9.61 -29.17 -9.70
C CYS A 116 10.08 -28.51 -8.39
N ASN A 117 10.63 -29.28 -7.45
CA ASN A 117 11.36 -28.71 -6.30
C ASN A 117 12.48 -27.78 -6.74
N SER A 118 13.02 -27.93 -7.96
CA SER A 118 14.19 -27.19 -8.44
C SER A 118 13.90 -25.78 -8.97
N GLY A 119 12.65 -25.32 -8.94
CA GLY A 119 12.31 -23.98 -9.43
C GLY A 119 10.93 -23.44 -9.05
N TRP A 120 10.07 -24.22 -8.39
CA TRP A 120 8.75 -23.75 -7.98
C TRP A 120 8.72 -23.54 -6.47
N ILE A 121 8.30 -22.33 -6.06
CA ILE A 121 7.91 -22.04 -4.68
C ILE A 121 6.72 -22.94 -4.34
N GLN A 122 6.73 -23.59 -3.19
CA GLN A 122 5.66 -24.53 -2.82
C GLN A 122 5.00 -24.15 -1.52
N PHE A 123 3.68 -24.31 -1.48
CA PHE A 123 2.88 -24.14 -0.27
C PHE A 123 1.79 -25.19 -0.15
N GLU A 124 1.38 -25.45 1.09
CA GLU A 124 0.27 -26.34 1.44
C GLU A 124 -0.97 -25.56 1.84
N ILE A 125 -2.13 -26.02 1.38
CA ILE A 125 -3.43 -25.57 1.86
C ILE A 125 -3.97 -26.61 2.84
N CYS A 126 -4.18 -26.22 4.10
CA CYS A 126 -4.77 -27.06 5.14
C CYS A 126 -6.21 -27.44 4.73
N GLU A 127 -6.52 -28.73 4.70
CA GLU A 127 -7.83 -29.22 4.25
C GLU A 127 -8.82 -29.29 5.42
N ASP A 128 -10.10 -29.04 5.13
CA ASP A 128 -11.21 -29.49 5.96
C ASP A 128 -11.62 -30.93 5.56
N ALA A 129 -12.87 -31.32 5.80
CA ALA A 129 -13.42 -32.58 5.30
C ALA A 129 -13.72 -32.55 3.78
N LEU A 130 -13.26 -31.53 3.05
CA LEU A 130 -13.53 -31.27 1.64
C LEU A 130 -14.99 -30.87 1.36
N THR A 131 -15.66 -30.30 2.34
CA THR A 131 -17.12 -30.08 2.32
C THR A 131 -17.53 -28.66 2.67
N ASP A 132 -16.70 -27.91 3.38
CA ASP A 132 -16.98 -26.53 3.81
C ASP A 132 -16.68 -25.55 2.66
N ALA A 133 -17.73 -25.07 2.00
CA ALA A 133 -17.63 -24.16 0.87
C ALA A 133 -17.06 -22.79 1.25
N ASP A 134 -17.40 -22.28 2.43
CA ASP A 134 -16.96 -20.97 2.90
C ASP A 134 -15.47 -21.01 3.24
N TYR A 135 -15.04 -22.06 3.93
CA TYR A 135 -13.63 -22.29 4.20
C TYR A 135 -12.83 -22.48 2.91
N PHE A 136 -13.31 -23.31 1.99
CA PHE A 136 -12.68 -23.51 0.68
C PHE A 136 -12.51 -22.17 -0.06
N ALA A 137 -13.58 -21.37 -0.14
CA ALA A 137 -13.52 -20.07 -0.80
C ALA A 137 -12.46 -19.15 -0.16
N ALA A 138 -12.39 -19.13 1.17
CA ALA A 138 -11.41 -18.33 1.91
C ALA A 138 -9.96 -18.77 1.63
N VAL A 139 -9.65 -20.07 1.71
CA VAL A 139 -8.28 -20.55 1.45
C VAL A 139 -7.89 -20.49 -0.02
N TYR A 140 -8.85 -20.67 -0.93
CA TYR A 140 -8.62 -20.52 -2.36
C TYR A 140 -8.29 -19.06 -2.72
N GLN A 141 -9.05 -18.10 -2.17
CA GLN A 141 -8.76 -16.67 -2.34
C GLN A 141 -7.37 -16.34 -1.78
N GLU A 142 -7.06 -16.81 -0.57
CA GLU A 142 -5.76 -16.61 0.07
C GLU A 142 -4.59 -17.18 -0.76
N ALA A 143 -4.79 -18.35 -1.36
CA ALA A 143 -3.81 -18.99 -2.24
C ALA A 143 -3.60 -18.21 -3.55
N CYS A 144 -4.67 -17.66 -4.13
CA CYS A 144 -4.58 -16.78 -5.29
C CYS A 144 -3.82 -15.49 -4.95
N GLU A 145 -4.12 -14.87 -3.80
CA GLU A 145 -3.48 -13.64 -3.33
C GLU A 145 -1.99 -13.83 -3.04
N LEU A 146 -1.62 -14.92 -2.35
CA LEU A 146 -0.21 -15.27 -2.13
C LEU A 146 0.51 -15.49 -3.46
N THR A 147 -0.11 -16.24 -4.39
CA THR A 147 0.50 -16.55 -5.68
C THR A 147 0.67 -15.31 -6.54
N ALA A 148 -0.30 -14.40 -6.57
CA ALA A 148 -0.20 -13.13 -7.27
C ALA A 148 0.96 -12.26 -6.74
N TYR A 149 1.12 -12.19 -5.41
CA TYR A 149 2.27 -11.52 -4.79
C TYR A 149 3.61 -12.13 -5.19
N LEU A 150 3.72 -13.45 -5.18
CA LEU A 150 4.95 -14.15 -5.61
C LEU A 150 5.22 -13.91 -7.10
N CYS A 151 4.19 -13.89 -7.93
CA CYS A 151 4.31 -13.57 -9.34
C CYS A 151 4.81 -12.14 -9.57
N THR A 152 4.30 -11.15 -8.83
CA THR A 152 4.84 -9.78 -8.86
C THR A 152 6.28 -9.70 -8.38
N LEU A 153 6.63 -10.39 -7.29
CA LEU A 153 7.96 -10.34 -6.70
C LEU A 153 9.05 -10.91 -7.61
N TYR A 154 8.71 -11.93 -8.40
CA TYR A 154 9.65 -12.67 -9.26
C TYR A 154 9.43 -12.47 -10.77
N GLY A 155 8.48 -11.62 -11.18
CA GLY A 155 8.17 -11.38 -12.59
C GLY A 155 7.62 -12.63 -13.31
N ILE A 156 6.82 -13.43 -12.62
CA ILE A 156 6.24 -14.66 -13.17
C ILE A 156 4.91 -14.32 -13.87
N ASP A 157 4.78 -14.68 -15.15
CA ASP A 157 3.50 -14.66 -15.85
C ASP A 157 2.61 -15.80 -15.34
N PRO A 158 1.42 -15.54 -14.76
CA PRO A 158 0.50 -16.58 -14.26
C PRO A 158 0.03 -17.57 -15.32
N LYS A 159 0.01 -17.17 -16.59
CA LYS A 159 -0.37 -18.02 -17.73
C LYS A 159 0.83 -18.53 -18.52
N GLY A 160 2.03 -18.18 -18.06
CA GLY A 160 3.28 -18.54 -18.71
C GLY A 160 3.70 -20.00 -18.50
N THR A 161 4.85 -20.32 -19.08
CA THR A 161 5.52 -21.61 -18.88
C THR A 161 7.01 -21.40 -18.65
N ALA A 162 7.67 -22.37 -18.02
CA ALA A 162 9.10 -22.38 -17.78
C ALA A 162 9.68 -23.79 -18.03
N ASP A 163 10.95 -23.85 -18.41
CA ASP A 163 11.66 -25.13 -18.57
C ASP A 163 12.01 -25.75 -17.20
N CYS A 164 11.76 -27.04 -17.07
CA CYS A 164 12.30 -27.88 -16.00
C CYS A 164 12.88 -29.17 -16.60
N SER A 165 14.21 -29.22 -16.76
CA SER A 165 14.91 -30.41 -17.27
C SER A 165 14.44 -30.83 -18.67
N GLY A 166 14.21 -29.88 -19.56
CA GLY A 166 13.74 -30.11 -20.93
C GLY A 166 12.23 -30.34 -21.04
N VAL A 167 11.47 -30.11 -19.97
CA VAL A 167 10.01 -30.19 -19.95
C VAL A 167 9.45 -28.79 -19.81
N THR A 168 8.52 -28.42 -20.71
CA THR A 168 7.74 -27.19 -20.57
C THR A 168 6.70 -27.38 -19.48
N VAL A 169 6.80 -26.57 -18.42
CA VAL A 169 5.96 -26.66 -17.22
C VAL A 169 5.20 -25.33 -17.05
N PRO A 170 3.89 -25.35 -16.74
CA PRO A 170 3.20 -24.13 -16.34
C PRO A 170 3.89 -23.44 -15.17
N THR A 171 3.97 -22.11 -15.21
CA THR A 171 4.52 -21.32 -14.10
C THR A 171 3.70 -21.50 -12.81
N ILE A 172 2.39 -21.73 -12.92
CA ILE A 172 1.53 -22.11 -11.80
C ILE A 172 0.93 -23.50 -12.08
N LEU A 173 1.18 -24.45 -11.19
CA LEU A 173 0.67 -25.83 -11.28
C LEU A 173 0.37 -26.44 -9.90
N CYS A 174 -0.22 -27.62 -9.86
CA CYS A 174 -0.38 -28.41 -8.62
C CYS A 174 0.52 -29.65 -8.60
N HIS A 175 0.58 -30.35 -7.47
CA HIS A 175 1.33 -31.60 -7.35
C HIS A 175 0.90 -32.63 -8.40
N ALA A 176 -0.41 -32.84 -8.59
CA ALA A 176 -0.92 -33.77 -9.59
C ALA A 176 -0.44 -33.46 -11.01
N ASP A 177 -0.31 -32.19 -11.38
CA ASP A 177 0.22 -31.79 -12.68
C ASP A 177 1.73 -32.05 -12.77
N SER A 178 2.48 -31.80 -11.69
CA SER A 178 3.91 -32.15 -11.64
C SER A 178 4.12 -33.66 -11.81
N HIS A 179 3.25 -34.49 -11.25
CA HIS A 179 3.28 -35.95 -11.43
C HIS A 179 3.03 -36.34 -12.88
N LYS A 180 1.97 -35.80 -13.51
CA LYS A 180 1.64 -36.06 -14.93
C LYS A 180 2.81 -35.69 -15.86
N LEU A 181 3.54 -34.63 -15.52
CA LEU A 181 4.74 -34.20 -16.23
C LEU A 181 6.00 -35.04 -15.92
N LYS A 182 5.88 -36.01 -15.01
CA LYS A 182 6.98 -36.86 -14.49
C LYS A 182 8.06 -36.06 -13.75
N LEU A 183 7.66 -34.97 -13.11
CA LEU A 183 8.48 -34.05 -12.32
C LEU A 183 8.11 -34.07 -10.82
N GLY A 184 7.22 -34.97 -10.40
CA GLY A 184 6.84 -35.15 -9.01
C GLY A 184 6.32 -36.55 -8.70
N SER A 185 6.19 -36.85 -7.40
CA SER A 185 5.60 -38.09 -6.88
C SER A 185 4.12 -38.21 -7.22
N ASN A 186 3.56 -39.42 -7.10
CA ASN A 186 2.18 -39.72 -7.47
C ASN A 186 1.17 -39.27 -6.39
N HIS A 187 1.06 -37.96 -6.18
CA HIS A 187 -0.01 -37.37 -5.37
C HIS A 187 -1.06 -36.69 -6.26
N ALA A 188 -2.29 -36.64 -5.78
CA ALA A 188 -3.46 -36.17 -6.53
C ALA A 188 -3.89 -34.74 -6.15
N ASP A 189 -3.28 -34.13 -5.15
CA ASP A 189 -3.62 -32.78 -4.72
C ASP A 189 -3.29 -31.75 -5.81
N VAL A 190 -4.12 -30.73 -6.02
CA VAL A 190 -5.36 -30.37 -5.30
C VAL A 190 -6.64 -30.92 -5.95
N THR A 191 -6.49 -31.86 -6.90
CA THR A 191 -7.55 -32.25 -7.84
C THR A 191 -8.67 -33.09 -7.22
N HIS A 192 -8.47 -33.64 -6.03
CA HIS A 192 -9.52 -34.28 -5.23
C HIS A 192 -10.45 -33.28 -4.53
N TRP A 193 -10.02 -32.03 -4.38
CA TRP A 193 -10.73 -31.00 -3.62
C TRP A 193 -11.32 -29.90 -4.51
N PHE A 194 -10.49 -29.23 -5.32
CA PHE A 194 -10.89 -28.03 -6.09
C PHE A 194 -12.14 -28.24 -6.98
N PRO A 195 -12.27 -29.36 -7.73
CA PRO A 195 -13.42 -29.58 -8.59
C PRO A 195 -14.75 -29.66 -7.84
N LYS A 196 -14.76 -30.03 -6.55
CA LYS A 196 -15.98 -30.07 -5.72
C LYS A 196 -16.61 -28.69 -5.57
N PHE A 197 -15.83 -27.62 -5.75
CA PHE A 197 -16.25 -26.23 -5.64
C PHE A 197 -16.09 -25.47 -6.96
N GLY A 198 -16.08 -26.19 -8.08
CA GLY A 198 -16.03 -25.59 -9.42
C GLY A 198 -14.72 -24.87 -9.76
N LYS A 199 -13.61 -25.23 -9.09
CA LYS A 199 -12.27 -24.68 -9.35
C LYS A 199 -11.34 -25.72 -9.97
N SER A 200 -10.32 -25.24 -10.66
CA SER A 200 -9.24 -26.02 -11.26
C SER A 200 -7.93 -25.23 -11.22
N MET A 201 -6.81 -25.84 -11.65
CA MET A 201 -5.58 -25.06 -11.82
C MET A 201 -5.64 -24.07 -12.99
N GLU A 202 -6.54 -24.28 -13.95
CA GLU A 202 -6.81 -23.29 -15.00
C GLU A 202 -7.52 -22.07 -14.41
N THR A 203 -8.60 -22.28 -13.64
CA THR A 203 -9.25 -21.16 -12.95
C THR A 203 -8.31 -20.49 -11.96
N ALA A 204 -7.41 -21.21 -11.30
CA ALA A 204 -6.41 -20.61 -10.42
C ALA A 204 -5.46 -19.67 -11.19
N ARG A 205 -4.99 -20.07 -12.38
CA ARG A 205 -4.19 -19.20 -13.25
C ARG A 205 -4.98 -17.99 -13.73
N ASP A 206 -6.25 -18.16 -14.06
CA ASP A 206 -7.14 -17.07 -14.45
C ASP A 206 -7.40 -16.11 -13.29
N ASP A 207 -7.68 -16.61 -12.09
CA ASP A 207 -7.96 -15.81 -10.90
C ASP A 207 -6.69 -15.08 -10.42
N VAL A 208 -5.52 -15.71 -10.47
CA VAL A 208 -4.23 -15.05 -10.20
C VAL A 208 -3.92 -13.99 -11.25
N ALA A 209 -4.11 -14.30 -12.54
CA ALA A 209 -3.97 -13.32 -13.60
C ALA A 209 -4.95 -12.16 -13.41
N ALA A 210 -6.20 -12.44 -13.04
CA ALA A 210 -7.21 -11.42 -12.76
C ALA A 210 -6.89 -10.61 -11.52
N LEU A 211 -6.20 -11.16 -10.51
CA LEU A 211 -5.71 -10.41 -9.34
C LEU A 211 -4.51 -9.53 -9.68
N MET A 212 -3.59 -10.02 -10.52
CA MET A 212 -2.44 -9.25 -10.99
C MET A 212 -2.86 -8.15 -11.96
N SER A 213 -3.77 -8.46 -12.88
CA SER A 213 -4.54 -7.52 -13.68
C SER A 213 -5.63 -6.80 -12.87
N GLY A 214 -5.78 -7.13 -11.59
CA GLY A 214 -6.82 -6.65 -10.65
C GLY A 214 -6.24 -5.82 -9.49
N SER A 215 -4.94 -5.52 -9.55
CA SER A 215 -4.43 -4.18 -9.24
C SER A 215 -5.02 -3.12 -10.19
N THR A 216 -5.82 -3.54 -11.17
CA THR A 216 -6.74 -2.74 -11.96
C THR A 216 -8.09 -3.48 -12.06
N ALA A 217 -8.95 -3.37 -11.03
CA ALA A 217 -10.36 -3.74 -11.18
C ALA A 217 -10.93 -3.09 -12.47
N PRO A 218 -11.86 -3.74 -13.21
CA PRO A 218 -12.47 -3.12 -14.38
C PRO A 218 -13.08 -1.77 -13.99
N GLY A 219 -12.47 -0.68 -14.49
CA GLY A 219 -12.81 0.70 -14.16
C GLY A 219 -11.86 1.45 -13.20
N THR A 220 -10.71 0.89 -12.82
CA THR A 220 -9.70 1.54 -11.94
C THR A 220 -8.37 1.90 -12.61
N GLU A 221 -8.14 1.48 -13.87
CA GLU A 221 -6.97 1.94 -14.66
C GLU A 221 -6.93 3.47 -14.83
N ASP A 222 -8.09 4.13 -14.75
CA ASP A 222 -8.24 5.60 -14.82
C ASP A 222 -8.43 6.28 -13.45
N LYS A 223 -8.35 5.54 -12.33
CA LYS A 223 -8.66 6.11 -11.00
C LYS A 223 -7.43 6.60 -10.26
N THR A 224 -7.57 7.74 -9.61
CA THR A 224 -6.49 8.45 -8.94
C THR A 224 -6.32 7.93 -7.52
N ALA A 225 -5.19 7.27 -7.21
CA ALA A 225 -4.90 6.84 -5.83
C ALA A 225 -4.71 8.03 -4.88
N ILE A 226 -5.22 7.91 -3.65
CA ILE A 226 -5.00 8.90 -2.57
C ILE A 226 -3.65 8.67 -1.89
N MET A 227 -3.25 7.41 -1.71
CA MET A 227 -1.93 7.07 -1.18
C MET A 227 -0.87 7.18 -2.27
N GLY A 228 0.34 7.62 -1.90
CA GLY A 228 1.49 7.76 -2.80
C GLY A 228 2.21 9.10 -2.65
N LYS A 229 3.17 9.33 -3.55
CA LYS A 229 3.92 10.60 -3.60
C LYS A 229 3.16 11.65 -4.40
N ALA A 230 3.23 12.89 -3.95
CA ALA A 230 2.76 14.03 -4.73
C ALA A 230 3.51 14.08 -6.08
N GLN A 231 2.79 14.46 -7.13
CA GLN A 231 3.32 14.64 -8.48
C GLN A 231 3.51 16.13 -8.82
N ALA A 232 2.64 17.00 -8.28
CA ALA A 232 2.80 18.44 -8.41
C ALA A 232 3.82 19.01 -7.42
N THR A 233 4.55 20.05 -7.82
CA THR A 233 5.41 20.82 -6.92
C THR A 233 4.61 21.90 -6.17
N ALA A 234 5.14 22.39 -5.04
CA ALA A 234 4.49 23.43 -4.26
C ALA A 234 4.28 24.73 -5.07
N SER A 235 5.28 25.12 -5.87
CA SER A 235 5.23 26.27 -6.78
C SER A 235 4.14 26.11 -7.83
N GLN A 236 4.03 24.94 -8.44
CA GLN A 236 3.00 24.61 -9.43
C GLN A 236 1.58 24.68 -8.82
N MET A 237 1.40 24.11 -7.62
CA MET A 237 0.15 24.15 -6.87
C MET A 237 -0.26 25.59 -6.51
N ALA A 238 0.69 26.38 -6.01
CA ALA A 238 0.45 27.77 -5.61
C ALA A 238 0.12 28.66 -6.81
N ALA A 239 0.90 28.57 -7.89
CA ALA A 239 0.68 29.35 -9.10
C ALA A 239 -0.68 29.05 -9.73
N PHE A 240 -1.08 27.77 -9.78
CA PHE A 240 -2.42 27.41 -10.25
C PHE A 240 -3.52 28.04 -9.39
N CYS A 241 -3.42 27.94 -8.06
CA CYS A 241 -4.40 28.55 -7.16
C CYS A 241 -4.51 30.08 -7.37
N LEU A 242 -3.37 30.77 -7.43
CA LEU A 242 -3.32 32.23 -7.63
C LEU A 242 -3.88 32.65 -9.00
N SER A 243 -3.75 31.80 -10.03
CA SER A 243 -4.38 32.05 -11.34
C SER A 243 -5.92 32.07 -11.30
N LYS A 244 -6.53 31.42 -10.29
CA LYS A 244 -7.98 31.33 -10.09
C LYS A 244 -8.49 32.27 -9.01
N ASN A 245 -7.64 32.63 -8.06
CA ASN A 245 -7.91 33.58 -7.01
C ASN A 245 -6.65 34.39 -6.67
N ALA A 246 -6.60 35.64 -7.13
CA ALA A 246 -5.46 36.53 -6.88
C ALA A 246 -5.35 37.01 -5.42
N SER A 247 -6.40 36.85 -4.61
CA SER A 247 -6.41 37.22 -3.18
C SER A 247 -7.01 36.13 -2.29
N PRO A 248 -6.34 34.97 -2.12
CA PRO A 248 -6.75 33.91 -1.18
C PRO A 248 -6.82 34.40 0.26
N GLN A 249 -7.85 34.00 1.01
CA GLN A 249 -8.01 34.36 2.42
C GLN A 249 -7.23 33.38 3.31
N LEU A 250 -5.91 33.52 3.35
CA LEU A 250 -5.02 32.72 4.20
C LEU A 250 -4.31 33.66 5.19
N PRO A 251 -4.88 33.92 6.38
CA PRO A 251 -4.37 34.96 7.29
C PRO A 251 -3.02 34.61 7.94
N SER A 252 -2.62 33.34 7.90
CA SER A 252 -1.48 32.82 8.69
C SER A 252 -0.35 32.23 7.83
N CYS A 253 -0.50 32.23 6.51
CA CYS A 253 0.51 31.72 5.57
C CYS A 253 0.19 32.16 4.14
N THR A 254 1.19 32.13 3.27
CA THR A 254 1.02 32.23 1.81
C THR A 254 0.49 30.92 1.23
N VAL A 255 0.01 30.97 -0.02
CA VAL A 255 -0.43 29.77 -0.75
C VAL A 255 0.73 28.79 -0.96
N GLU A 256 1.93 29.29 -1.22
CA GLU A 256 3.10 28.45 -1.45
C GLU A 256 3.56 27.72 -0.19
N GLU A 257 3.58 28.41 0.95
CA GLU A 257 3.84 27.79 2.25
C GLU A 257 2.82 26.71 2.57
N LEU A 258 1.53 26.99 2.32
CA LEU A 258 0.47 26.00 2.53
C LEU A 258 0.64 24.78 1.60
N ALA A 259 0.91 25.00 0.32
CA ALA A 259 1.16 23.92 -0.65
C ALA A 259 2.36 23.05 -0.23
N ARG A 260 3.43 23.67 0.28
CA ARG A 260 4.59 22.96 0.82
C ARG A 260 4.24 22.13 2.04
N MET A 261 3.44 22.67 2.97
CA MET A 261 2.94 21.90 4.12
C MET A 261 2.14 20.68 3.68
N PHE A 262 1.30 20.78 2.63
CA PHE A 262 0.58 19.63 2.09
C PHE A 262 1.49 18.53 1.55
N ILE A 263 2.56 18.91 0.84
CA ILE A 263 3.56 17.95 0.33
C ILE A 263 4.26 17.25 1.49
N GLU A 264 4.75 18.00 2.48
CA GLU A 264 5.52 17.46 3.60
C GLU A 264 4.67 16.58 4.53
N GLU A 265 3.48 17.04 4.94
CA GLU A 265 2.58 16.25 5.77
C GLU A 265 2.04 15.03 5.01
N GLY A 266 1.79 15.18 3.71
CA GLY A 266 1.43 14.07 2.82
C GLY A 266 2.53 13.02 2.74
N GLU A 267 3.77 13.43 2.48
CA GLU A 267 4.93 12.53 2.42
C GLU A 267 5.13 11.77 3.73
N ALA A 268 5.00 12.46 4.87
CA ALA A 268 5.12 11.85 6.19
C ALA A 268 4.08 10.73 6.43
N GLU A 269 2.86 10.88 5.90
CA GLU A 269 1.77 9.92 6.08
C GLU A 269 1.60 8.94 4.91
N GLY A 270 2.37 9.09 3.83
CA GLY A 270 2.23 8.33 2.59
C GLY A 270 1.02 8.73 1.73
N VAL A 271 0.47 9.92 1.93
CA VAL A 271 -0.68 10.47 1.21
C VAL A 271 -0.22 11.48 0.16
N ARG A 272 -0.87 11.49 -1.00
CA ARG A 272 -0.65 12.50 -2.03
C ARG A 272 -1.07 13.89 -1.55
N GLY A 273 -0.08 14.71 -1.17
CA GLY A 273 -0.29 16.10 -0.75
C GLY A 273 -0.93 16.98 -1.84
N ASP A 274 -0.63 16.71 -3.11
CA ASP A 274 -1.24 17.40 -4.26
C ASP A 274 -2.73 17.09 -4.42
N VAL A 275 -3.16 15.86 -4.14
CA VAL A 275 -4.58 15.47 -4.07
C VAL A 275 -5.29 16.22 -2.95
N ALA A 276 -4.70 16.25 -1.75
CA ALA A 276 -5.27 16.94 -0.59
C ALA A 276 -5.41 18.46 -0.82
N PHE A 277 -4.42 19.08 -1.48
CA PHE A 277 -4.52 20.47 -1.87
C PHE A 277 -5.59 20.70 -2.94
N ALA A 278 -5.69 19.85 -3.96
CA ALA A 278 -6.75 19.95 -4.98
C ALA A 278 -8.15 19.84 -4.35
N GLN A 279 -8.32 18.94 -3.39
CA GLN A 279 -9.54 18.84 -2.58
C GLN A 279 -9.77 20.14 -1.79
N SER A 280 -8.73 20.72 -1.17
CA SER A 280 -8.85 21.98 -0.44
C SER A 280 -9.33 23.14 -1.31
N LEU A 281 -8.85 23.22 -2.57
CA LEU A 281 -9.33 24.21 -3.52
C LEU A 281 -10.81 24.01 -3.84
N HIS A 282 -11.26 22.76 -3.93
CA HIS A 282 -12.68 22.43 -4.13
C HIS A 282 -13.53 22.86 -2.93
N GLU A 283 -13.15 22.44 -1.72
CA GLU A 283 -13.90 22.69 -0.48
C GLU A 283 -14.01 24.17 -0.14
N THR A 284 -12.93 24.92 -0.36
CA THR A 284 -12.83 26.34 0.04
C THR A 284 -13.16 27.31 -1.10
N GLY A 285 -13.40 26.82 -2.31
CA GLY A 285 -13.54 27.65 -3.49
C GLY A 285 -12.28 28.48 -3.78
N TYR A 286 -11.11 27.84 -3.78
CA TYR A 286 -9.79 28.47 -3.91
C TYR A 286 -9.47 29.44 -2.76
N PHE A 287 -9.75 29.01 -1.52
CA PHE A 287 -9.59 29.78 -0.30
C PHE A 287 -10.34 31.12 -0.29
N LYS A 288 -11.47 31.19 -1.00
CA LYS A 288 -12.44 32.29 -0.88
C LYS A 288 -13.32 32.11 0.35
N PHE A 289 -13.52 30.86 0.77
CA PHE A 289 -14.50 30.45 1.76
C PHE A 289 -15.91 30.95 1.37
N GLY A 290 -16.83 31.03 2.33
CA GLY A 290 -18.22 31.45 2.10
C GLY A 290 -19.27 30.44 2.56
N GLY A 291 -18.84 29.30 3.08
CA GLY A 291 -19.70 28.30 3.74
C GLY A 291 -19.63 28.40 5.27
N ILE A 292 -19.74 27.24 5.92
CA ILE A 292 -19.67 27.13 7.39
C ILE A 292 -18.27 27.49 7.91
N VAL A 293 -17.21 27.08 7.20
CA VAL A 293 -15.83 27.28 7.66
C VAL A 293 -15.34 28.71 7.38
N LEU A 294 -14.68 29.30 8.37
CA LEU A 294 -14.04 30.60 8.32
C LEU A 294 -12.53 30.50 8.03
N PRO A 295 -11.92 31.50 7.36
CA PRO A 295 -10.47 31.55 7.06
C PRO A 295 -9.57 31.33 8.28
N SER A 296 -9.95 31.85 9.44
CA SER A 296 -9.17 31.78 10.68
C SER A 296 -9.15 30.38 11.32
N GLN A 297 -9.96 29.43 10.84
CA GLN A 297 -10.05 28.09 11.44
C GLN A 297 -8.96 27.13 10.96
N ASN A 298 -8.16 27.52 9.95
CA ASN A 298 -7.17 26.66 9.30
C ASN A 298 -7.74 25.29 8.87
N ASN A 299 -9.04 25.23 8.55
CA ASN A 299 -9.74 24.01 8.17
C ASN A 299 -10.00 24.01 6.66
N TYR A 300 -9.05 23.46 5.91
CA TYR A 300 -9.07 23.50 4.45
C TYR A 300 -9.96 22.43 3.80
N ALA A 301 -10.46 21.49 4.59
CA ALA A 301 -11.20 20.32 4.11
C ALA A 301 -12.68 20.28 4.55
N GLY A 302 -13.17 21.28 5.27
CA GLY A 302 -14.54 21.26 5.78
C GLY A 302 -14.77 20.27 6.94
N ILE A 303 -13.72 19.86 7.67
CA ILE A 303 -13.84 18.87 8.75
C ILE A 303 -14.85 19.35 9.79
N GLY A 304 -15.92 18.58 9.98
CA GLY A 304 -16.97 18.90 10.95
C GLY A 304 -17.96 20.00 10.51
N ALA A 305 -17.91 20.46 9.26
CA ALA A 305 -18.95 21.30 8.69
C ALA A 305 -20.15 20.45 8.25
N LEU A 306 -21.16 20.32 9.12
CA LEU A 306 -22.34 19.48 8.89
C LEU A 306 -23.55 20.32 8.47
N ASN A 307 -24.51 19.70 7.79
CA ASN A 307 -25.77 20.35 7.44
C ASN A 307 -26.48 20.88 8.69
N GLY A 308 -26.83 22.16 8.68
CA GLY A 308 -27.48 22.85 9.80
C GLY A 308 -26.53 23.55 10.77
N ASN A 309 -25.22 23.39 10.62
CA ASN A 309 -24.24 24.17 11.38
C ASN A 309 -24.33 25.66 11.03
N ALA A 310 -24.21 26.53 12.04
CA ALA A 310 -24.00 27.95 11.82
C ALA A 310 -22.57 28.24 11.36
N THR A 311 -22.33 29.39 10.73
CA THR A 311 -20.98 29.84 10.35
C THR A 311 -20.03 29.81 11.55
N GLY A 312 -18.84 29.26 11.36
CA GLY A 312 -17.83 29.01 12.40
C GLY A 312 -18.01 27.68 13.14
N GLN A 313 -19.14 26.99 13.03
CA GLN A 313 -19.36 25.70 13.69
C GLN A 313 -18.77 24.56 12.86
N ALA A 314 -17.45 24.44 12.87
CA ALA A 314 -16.68 23.34 12.30
C ALA A 314 -15.39 23.14 13.12
N ALA A 315 -14.59 22.13 12.79
CA ALA A 315 -13.28 21.96 13.42
C ALA A 315 -12.40 23.19 13.16
N SER A 316 -11.59 23.57 14.15
CA SER A 316 -10.61 24.66 14.06
C SER A 316 -9.25 24.16 14.53
N PHE A 317 -8.21 24.59 13.84
CA PHE A 317 -6.84 24.16 14.10
C PHE A 317 -5.95 25.36 14.45
N PRO A 318 -4.99 25.19 15.38
CA PRO A 318 -4.20 26.28 15.93
C PRO A 318 -3.31 26.97 14.89
N ASP A 319 -2.87 26.25 13.88
CA ASP A 319 -1.97 26.74 12.84
C ASP A 319 -2.23 26.01 11.49
N PRO A 320 -1.76 26.58 10.36
CA PRO A 320 -1.95 26.00 9.04
C PRO A 320 -1.47 24.55 8.91
N ARG A 321 -0.31 24.21 9.49
CA ARG A 321 0.26 22.86 9.39
C ARG A 321 -0.59 21.84 10.13
N THR A 322 -1.11 22.19 11.31
CA THR A 322 -2.04 21.31 12.04
C THR A 322 -3.33 21.08 11.25
N GLY A 323 -3.84 22.11 10.57
CA GLY A 323 -5.00 22.00 9.68
C GLY A 323 -4.77 21.08 8.48
N VAL A 324 -3.63 21.26 7.80
CA VAL A 324 -3.18 20.36 6.72
C VAL A 324 -3.06 18.93 7.21
N ARG A 325 -2.40 18.71 8.35
CA ARG A 325 -2.24 17.38 8.95
C ARG A 325 -3.58 16.70 9.21
N ALA A 326 -4.56 17.42 9.77
CA ALA A 326 -5.88 16.86 10.01
C ALA A 326 -6.55 16.37 8.72
N GLN A 327 -6.44 17.13 7.62
CA GLN A 327 -6.95 16.71 6.32
C GLN A 327 -6.22 15.48 5.77
N ILE A 328 -4.89 15.47 5.83
CA ILE A 328 -4.08 14.32 5.40
C ILE A 328 -4.46 13.06 6.18
N GLN A 329 -4.63 13.18 7.50
CA GLN A 329 -5.10 12.07 8.34
C GLN A 329 -6.51 11.62 7.94
N HIS A 330 -7.44 12.54 7.67
CA HIS A 330 -8.79 12.18 7.24
C HIS A 330 -8.78 11.42 5.90
N LEU A 331 -8.00 11.88 4.92
CA LEU A 331 -7.81 11.18 3.65
C LEU A 331 -7.15 9.80 3.85
N LYS A 332 -6.15 9.69 4.72
CA LYS A 332 -5.53 8.40 5.06
C LYS A 332 -6.53 7.45 5.72
N ALA A 333 -7.44 7.95 6.55
CA ALA A 333 -8.50 7.13 7.14
C ALA A 333 -9.35 6.49 6.03
N TYR A 334 -9.77 7.26 5.03
CA TYR A 334 -10.53 6.74 3.89
C TYR A 334 -9.71 5.77 3.03
N ALA A 335 -8.44 6.09 2.76
CA ALA A 335 -7.65 5.39 1.76
C ALA A 335 -6.87 4.17 2.28
N SER A 336 -6.60 4.08 3.59
CA SER A 336 -5.69 3.09 4.17
C SER A 336 -6.10 2.66 5.58
N THR A 337 -5.68 1.45 5.96
CA THR A 337 -5.76 0.90 7.32
C THR A 337 -4.46 1.04 8.12
N GLU A 338 -3.38 1.53 7.49
CA GLU A 338 -2.07 1.73 8.14
C GLU A 338 -2.14 2.73 9.30
N ALA A 339 -1.34 2.54 10.35
CA ALA A 339 -1.30 3.50 11.46
C ALA A 339 -0.89 4.91 10.98
N LEU A 340 -1.37 5.94 11.69
CA LEU A 340 -0.84 7.29 11.52
C LEU A 340 0.61 7.34 11.99
N VAL A 341 1.44 8.08 11.25
CA VAL A 341 2.85 8.30 11.61
C VAL A 341 2.95 9.39 12.68
N ASN A 342 2.19 10.47 12.50
CA ASN A 342 2.10 11.57 13.45
C ASN A 342 0.93 11.40 14.42
N ALA A 343 0.96 12.15 15.52
CA ALA A 343 -0.15 12.20 16.47
C ALA A 343 -1.47 12.60 15.77
N CYS A 344 -2.56 11.92 16.10
CA CYS A 344 -3.87 12.19 15.52
C CYS A 344 -4.38 13.56 15.99
N VAL A 345 -4.62 14.46 15.03
CA VAL A 345 -5.20 15.80 15.24
C VAL A 345 -6.56 15.95 14.56
N ASP A 346 -6.93 15.03 13.66
CA ASP A 346 -8.27 14.97 13.08
C ASP A 346 -9.30 14.48 14.12
N PRO A 347 -10.23 15.35 14.57
CA PRO A 347 -11.22 14.98 15.59
C PRO A 347 -12.25 13.96 15.10
N ARG A 348 -12.29 13.66 13.80
CA ARG A 348 -13.24 12.74 13.17
C ARG A 348 -12.58 11.48 12.63
N PHE A 349 -11.28 11.28 12.86
CA PHE A 349 -10.53 10.16 12.32
C PHE A 349 -11.17 8.81 12.68
N SER A 350 -11.60 8.65 13.92
CA SER A 350 -12.23 7.42 14.43
C SER A 350 -13.65 7.19 13.91
N LEU A 351 -14.28 8.18 13.27
CA LEU A 351 -15.62 8.05 12.70
C LEU A 351 -15.59 7.47 11.28
N VAL A 352 -14.42 7.47 10.63
CA VAL A 352 -14.25 6.93 9.28
C VAL A 352 -14.06 5.41 9.38
N ALA A 353 -14.89 4.65 8.67
CA ALA A 353 -14.59 3.25 8.41
C ALA A 353 -13.35 3.17 7.52
N ARG A 354 -12.26 2.61 8.04
CA ARG A 354 -10.95 2.78 7.42
C ARG A 354 -10.77 1.97 6.14
N GLY A 355 -10.06 2.53 5.16
CA GLY A 355 -9.72 1.85 3.90
C GLY A 355 -10.89 1.66 2.91
N VAL A 356 -12.00 2.36 3.12
CA VAL A 356 -13.22 2.22 2.29
C VAL A 356 -13.20 3.00 0.97
N ALA A 357 -12.24 3.93 0.79
CA ALA A 357 -12.11 4.73 -0.43
C ALA A 357 -10.62 4.97 -0.77
N PRO A 358 -9.89 3.98 -1.34
CA PRO A 358 -8.50 4.12 -1.77
C PRO A 358 -8.26 5.09 -2.93
N TYR A 359 -9.29 5.42 -3.72
CA TYR A 359 -9.21 6.31 -4.88
C TYR A 359 -10.00 7.61 -4.65
N VAL A 360 -9.52 8.72 -5.23
CA VAL A 360 -10.14 10.05 -5.10
C VAL A 360 -11.58 10.05 -5.61
N GLU A 361 -11.84 9.35 -6.71
CA GLU A 361 -13.17 9.20 -7.32
C GLU A 361 -14.16 8.56 -6.34
N TRP A 362 -13.69 7.75 -5.39
CA TRP A 362 -14.51 7.07 -4.38
C TRP A 362 -14.69 7.87 -3.09
N LEU A 363 -14.19 9.10 -3.03
CA LEU A 363 -14.55 10.03 -1.96
C LEU A 363 -16.01 10.49 -2.08
N GLY A 364 -16.63 10.38 -3.25
CA GLY A 364 -18.08 10.52 -3.42
C GLY A 364 -18.79 9.22 -3.06
N ALA A 365 -19.67 9.22 -2.05
CA ALA A 365 -20.29 7.99 -1.57
C ALA A 365 -21.16 7.27 -2.62
N ALA A 366 -21.81 8.02 -3.52
CA ALA A 366 -22.60 7.50 -4.63
C ALA A 366 -21.74 6.87 -5.74
N ASP A 367 -20.47 7.28 -5.86
CA ASP A 367 -19.53 6.78 -6.86
C ASP A 367 -18.62 5.68 -6.30
N ASN A 368 -18.69 5.44 -4.99
CA ASN A 368 -17.95 4.40 -4.30
C ASN A 368 -18.77 3.09 -4.30
N PRO A 369 -18.20 1.96 -4.76
CA PRO A 369 -18.84 0.64 -4.70
C PRO A 369 -19.30 0.21 -3.29
N GLN A 370 -18.68 0.75 -2.24
CA GLN A 370 -19.04 0.49 -0.84
C GLN A 370 -20.15 1.39 -0.31
N GLY A 371 -20.65 2.35 -1.10
CA GLY A 371 -21.68 3.31 -0.70
C GLY A 371 -21.23 4.28 0.41
N ARG A 372 -19.91 4.45 0.59
CA ARG A 372 -19.28 5.27 1.64
C ARG A 372 -18.34 6.29 1.01
N GLY A 373 -18.19 7.46 1.60
CA GLY A 373 -17.33 8.50 1.05
C GLY A 373 -17.22 9.68 1.99
N TRP A 374 -16.30 10.59 1.64
CA TRP A 374 -16.17 11.91 2.25
C TRP A 374 -17.44 12.74 2.09
N ALA A 375 -17.98 12.76 0.86
CA ALA A 375 -19.20 13.47 0.52
C ALA A 375 -20.37 12.50 0.37
N VAL A 376 -21.51 12.81 1.00
CA VAL A 376 -22.75 12.01 0.95
C VAL A 376 -23.93 12.90 0.52
N PRO A 377 -24.70 12.55 -0.54
CA PRO A 377 -24.52 11.39 -1.40
C PRO A 377 -23.30 11.51 -2.34
N GLY A 378 -22.81 12.71 -2.62
CA GLY A 378 -21.47 12.92 -3.19
C GLY A 378 -21.25 12.50 -4.65
N ALA A 379 -22.29 12.33 -5.46
CA ALA A 379 -22.13 11.99 -6.89
C ALA A 379 -21.29 13.05 -7.63
N GLY A 380 -20.24 12.61 -8.34
CA GLY A 380 -19.29 13.44 -9.08
C GLY A 380 -18.25 14.16 -8.21
N TYR A 381 -18.27 14.00 -6.89
CA TYR A 381 -17.38 14.72 -5.97
C TYR A 381 -15.90 14.44 -6.28
N GLY A 382 -15.52 13.17 -6.29
CA GLY A 382 -14.14 12.77 -6.54
C GLY A 382 -13.67 13.14 -7.95
N ALA A 383 -14.54 13.01 -8.95
CA ALA A 383 -14.22 13.39 -10.33
C ALA A 383 -13.88 14.89 -10.48
N ASN A 384 -14.54 15.77 -9.71
CA ASN A 384 -14.21 17.20 -9.69
C ASN A 384 -12.83 17.47 -9.10
N ILE A 385 -12.44 16.73 -8.06
CA ILE A 385 -11.10 16.84 -7.46
C ILE A 385 -10.04 16.36 -8.46
N VAL A 386 -10.27 15.23 -9.14
CA VAL A 386 -9.36 14.70 -10.16
C VAL A 386 -9.19 15.69 -11.32
N LYS A 387 -10.28 16.35 -11.74
CA LYS A 387 -10.22 17.40 -12.75
C LYS A 387 -9.36 18.59 -12.30
N LEU A 388 -9.50 19.02 -11.05
CA LEU A 388 -8.65 20.10 -10.48
C LEU A 388 -7.19 19.67 -10.40
N LEU A 389 -6.92 18.45 -9.94
CA LEU A 389 -5.58 17.89 -9.90
C LEU A 389 -4.94 17.85 -11.29
N GLY A 390 -5.67 17.41 -12.32
CA GLY A 390 -5.20 17.43 -13.70
C GLY A 390 -4.86 18.84 -14.19
N GLN A 391 -5.63 19.86 -13.79
CA GLN A 391 -5.32 21.25 -14.10
C GLN A 391 -4.07 21.77 -13.38
N ILE A 392 -3.85 21.36 -12.13
CA ILE A 392 -2.62 21.66 -11.39
C ILE A 392 -1.42 21.03 -12.11
N LEU A 393 -1.49 19.73 -12.42
CA LEU A 393 -0.40 18.98 -13.05
C LEU A 393 -0.05 19.47 -14.46
N ALA A 394 -1.04 19.99 -15.19
CA ALA A 394 -0.83 20.60 -16.50
C ALA A 394 -0.35 22.06 -16.42
N PHE A 395 -0.37 22.68 -15.24
CA PHE A 395 0.08 24.06 -15.07
C PHE A 395 1.60 24.11 -15.18
N GLN A 396 2.15 25.06 -15.93
CA GLN A 396 3.59 25.22 -16.06
C GLN A 396 4.17 25.54 -14.67
N ASP A 397 5.12 24.72 -14.22
CA ASP A 397 5.82 24.97 -12.96
C ASP A 397 6.71 26.22 -13.13
N PRO A 398 6.46 27.32 -12.40
CA PRO A 398 7.33 28.48 -12.44
C PRO A 398 8.65 28.26 -11.68
N GLY A 399 8.80 27.13 -10.98
CA GLY A 399 9.87 26.89 -10.02
C GLY A 399 9.66 27.68 -8.72
N ASP A 400 10.57 27.49 -7.76
CA ASP A 400 10.59 28.22 -6.48
C ASP A 400 11.33 29.58 -6.58
N GLY A 401 11.71 29.96 -7.80
CA GLY A 401 12.47 31.16 -8.13
C GLY A 401 13.97 31.05 -7.87
N TYR A 402 14.46 29.92 -7.33
CA TYR A 402 15.88 29.70 -7.09
C TYR A 402 16.56 29.00 -8.27
N PRO A 403 17.87 29.20 -8.47
CA PRO A 403 18.65 28.38 -9.38
C PRO A 403 18.53 26.88 -9.05
N GLU A 404 18.53 26.05 -10.09
CA GLU A 404 18.44 24.61 -9.95
C GLU A 404 19.56 24.06 -9.04
N GLY A 405 19.21 23.14 -8.12
CA GLY A 405 20.16 22.54 -7.19
C GLY A 405 20.52 23.40 -5.97
N THR A 406 19.88 24.55 -5.77
CA THR A 406 20.07 25.37 -4.56
C THR A 406 19.70 24.56 -3.30
N PRO A 407 20.61 24.38 -2.33
CA PRO A 407 20.32 23.65 -1.09
C PRO A 407 19.27 24.32 -0.21
N ASP A 408 18.39 23.54 0.42
CA ASP A 408 17.27 24.04 1.24
C ASP A 408 17.70 24.94 2.40
N TRP A 409 18.85 24.67 3.02
CA TRP A 409 19.37 25.52 4.10
C TRP A 409 19.73 26.93 3.61
N GLN A 410 20.14 27.08 2.35
CA GLN A 410 20.42 28.39 1.75
C GLN A 410 19.12 29.14 1.47
N LYS A 411 18.10 28.45 0.93
CA LYS A 411 16.77 29.00 0.72
C LYS A 411 16.15 29.45 2.04
N ALA A 412 16.17 28.60 3.06
CA ALA A 412 15.65 28.91 4.38
C ALA A 412 16.36 30.10 5.04
N GLY A 413 17.69 30.16 4.93
CA GLY A 413 18.47 31.31 5.40
C GLY A 413 18.09 32.61 4.69
N PHE A 414 17.89 32.55 3.37
CA PHE A 414 17.45 33.70 2.59
C PHE A 414 16.04 34.18 2.94
N GLU A 415 15.06 33.27 2.96
CA GLU A 415 13.67 33.62 3.29
C GLU A 415 13.56 34.23 4.70
N ALA A 416 14.34 33.75 5.67
CA ALA A 416 14.40 34.35 7.00
C ALA A 416 14.91 35.80 6.99
N LEU A 417 15.82 36.17 6.07
CA LEU A 417 16.26 37.55 5.89
C LEU A 417 15.19 38.41 5.21
N VAL A 418 14.41 37.83 4.29
CA VAL A 418 13.28 38.50 3.65
C VAL A 418 12.17 38.79 4.67
N GLU A 419 11.80 37.79 5.46
CA GLU A 419 10.77 37.90 6.51
C GLU A 419 11.09 39.00 7.53
N ARG A 420 12.38 39.15 7.87
CA ARG A 420 12.88 40.21 8.76
C ARG A 420 12.99 41.58 8.09
N GLY A 421 12.67 41.70 6.80
CA GLY A 421 12.79 42.94 6.03
C GLY A 421 14.23 43.36 5.72
N ILE A 422 15.21 42.50 5.99
CA ILE A 422 16.64 42.75 5.72
C ILE A 422 16.85 42.77 4.21
N ILE A 423 16.32 41.73 3.52
CA ILE A 423 16.24 41.66 2.07
C ILE A 423 14.86 42.16 1.63
N ASN A 424 14.83 43.32 0.97
CA ASN A 424 13.58 43.95 0.52
C ASN A 424 13.37 43.87 -1.01
N SER A 425 14.23 43.13 -1.71
CA SER A 425 14.16 42.93 -3.16
C SER A 425 14.37 41.45 -3.53
N PRO A 426 13.54 40.54 -3.01
CA PRO A 426 13.79 39.10 -3.04
C PRO A 426 14.05 38.56 -4.45
N ASP A 427 13.27 38.97 -5.44
CA ASP A 427 13.41 38.50 -6.84
C ASP A 427 14.78 38.84 -7.44
N VAL A 428 15.34 40.01 -7.11
CA VAL A 428 16.65 40.45 -7.58
C VAL A 428 17.77 39.55 -7.05
N TRP A 429 17.63 39.11 -5.80
CA TRP A 429 18.62 38.25 -5.16
C TRP A 429 18.46 36.78 -5.55
N LYS A 430 17.21 36.30 -5.68
CA LYS A 430 16.92 34.95 -6.18
C LYS A 430 17.48 34.75 -7.60
N ALA A 431 17.36 35.76 -8.48
CA ALA A 431 17.91 35.71 -9.84
C ALA A 431 19.46 35.70 -9.91
N LYS A 432 20.15 35.92 -8.79
CA LYS A 432 21.63 35.93 -8.71
C LYS A 432 22.15 34.99 -7.64
N PHE A 433 21.33 34.05 -7.18
CA PHE A 433 21.65 33.22 -6.01
C PHE A 433 22.84 32.28 -6.26
N ASP A 434 23.14 32.00 -7.53
CA ASP A 434 24.27 31.20 -8.01
C ASP A 434 25.50 32.05 -8.40
N GLN A 435 25.44 33.38 -8.23
CA GLN A 435 26.51 34.30 -8.61
C GLN A 435 27.39 34.68 -7.40
N PRO A 436 28.69 34.97 -7.62
CA PRO A 436 29.56 35.50 -6.56
C PRO A 436 29.02 36.81 -5.99
N ILE A 437 28.82 36.87 -4.67
CA ILE A 437 28.41 38.08 -3.96
C ILE A 437 29.60 39.05 -3.80
N LYS A 438 29.37 40.36 -3.98
CA LYS A 438 30.39 41.40 -3.79
C LYS A 438 30.47 41.82 -2.32
N VAL A 439 31.65 42.32 -1.92
CA VAL A 439 31.87 42.85 -0.56
C VAL A 439 30.86 43.96 -0.22
N GLY A 440 30.57 44.88 -1.15
CA GLY A 440 29.59 45.94 -0.93
C GLY A 440 28.16 45.44 -0.75
N GLU A 441 27.80 44.33 -1.40
CA GLU A 441 26.49 43.68 -1.27
C GLU A 441 26.35 43.00 0.11
N ILE A 442 27.40 42.33 0.58
CA ILE A 442 27.46 41.78 1.95
C ILE A 442 27.32 42.91 2.99
N LEU A 443 28.08 44.01 2.84
CA LEU A 443 28.02 45.14 3.76
C LEU A 443 26.62 45.78 3.80
N ALA A 444 25.92 45.85 2.66
CA ALA A 444 24.55 46.37 2.58
C ALA A 444 23.53 45.45 3.29
N ILE A 445 23.68 44.12 3.18
CA ILE A 445 22.84 43.16 3.91
C ILE A 445 23.11 43.25 5.41
N ILE A 446 24.39 43.17 5.83
CA ILE A 446 24.78 43.21 7.24
C ILE A 446 24.36 44.52 7.90
N GLY A 447 24.45 45.66 7.19
CA GLY A 447 24.02 46.95 7.72
C GLY A 447 22.51 47.06 8.01
N ARG A 448 21.72 46.07 7.61
CA ARG A 448 20.28 45.97 7.88
C ARG A 448 19.90 44.86 8.86
N MET A 449 20.85 43.99 9.23
CA MET A 449 20.69 42.98 10.29
C MET A 449 20.75 43.64 11.66
#